data_AF-Q066B0-F1
#
_entry.id   AF-Q066B0-F1
#
_cell.length_a   1.000
_cell.length_b   1.000
_cell.length_c   1.000
_cell.angle_alpha   90.00
_cell.angle_beta   90.00
_cell.angle_gamma   90.00
#
_symmetry.space_group_name_H-M   'P 1'
#
loop_
_entity.id
_entity.type
_entity.pdbx_description
1 polymer ?
#
loop_
_entity_poly.entity_id
_entity_poly.type
_entity_poly.pdbx_seq_one_letter_code
_entity_poly.pdbx_strand_id
1 'polypeptide(L)' 'MPDVDLREVLPELLALVDLAMSLVKIYLDAVTHQVITNEELAYLAGHQDCFDRTELKLSARLESLINSGTISIGSR' A
#
# COMPACT_ATOMS: atom_id res chain seq x y z
N MET A 1 -22.53 16.06 -23.40
CA MET A 1 -21.65 15.16 -22.61
C MET A 1 -21.61 15.76 -21.22
N PRO A 2 -21.93 15.03 -20.14
CA PRO A 2 -21.82 15.62 -18.81
C PRO A 2 -20.34 15.77 -18.47
N ASP A 3 -19.95 16.96 -18.04
CA ASP A 3 -18.68 17.21 -17.35
C ASP A 3 -18.70 16.41 -16.06
N VAL A 4 -17.93 15.32 -16.04
CA VAL A 4 -17.74 14.49 -14.85
C VAL A 4 -16.80 15.25 -13.92
N ASP A 5 -17.33 15.69 -12.79
CA ASP A 5 -16.56 16.41 -11.79
C ASP A 5 -15.60 15.43 -11.10
N LEU A 6 -14.31 15.50 -11.43
CA LEU A 6 -13.26 14.62 -10.91
C LEU A 6 -13.19 14.58 -9.38
N ARG A 7 -13.73 15.61 -8.71
CA ARG A 7 -13.80 15.70 -7.24
C ARG A 7 -14.88 14.80 -6.62
N GLU A 8 -15.91 14.43 -7.39
CA GLU A 8 -16.93 13.47 -6.94
C GLU A 8 -16.55 12.01 -7.25
N VAL A 9 -15.65 11.78 -8.22
CA VAL A 9 -15.19 10.44 -8.61
C VAL A 9 -13.95 10.00 -7.81
N LEU A 10 -13.14 10.93 -7.30
CA LEU A 10 -11.95 10.63 -6.48
C LEU A 10 -12.24 9.78 -5.23
N PRO A 11 -13.33 10.01 -4.47
CA PRO A 11 -13.73 9.17 -3.35
C PRO A 11 -14.11 7.75 -3.77
N GLU A 12 -14.72 7.57 -4.94
CA GLU A 12 -15.08 6.24 -5.48
C GLU A 12 -13.88 5.49 -6.07
N LEU A 13 -12.89 6.21 -6.59
CA LEU A 13 -11.60 5.64 -7.00
C LEU A 13 -10.76 5.19 -5.80
N LEU A 14 -10.75 5.95 -4.70
CA LEU A 14 -10.20 5.51 -3.41
C LEU A 14 -10.93 4.27 -2.88
N ALA A 15 -12.25 4.21 -3.03
CA ALA A 15 -13.06 3.05 -2.67
C ALA A 15 -12.78 1.79 -3.53
N LEU A 16 -12.18 1.93 -4.72
CA LEU A 16 -11.70 0.83 -5.57
C LEU A 16 -10.25 0.39 -5.23
N VAL A 17 -9.43 1.29 -4.69
CA VAL A 17 -8.10 1.00 -4.12
C VAL A 17 -8.24 0.27 -2.77
N ASP A 18 -9.31 0.57 -2.03
CA ASP A 18 -9.76 -0.07 -0.79
C ASP A 18 -10.20 -1.55 -0.96
N LEU A 19 -10.46 -2.03 -2.17
CA LEU A 19 -11.13 -3.34 -2.32
C LEU A 19 -10.21 -4.57 -2.39
N ALA A 20 -8.88 -4.45 -2.51
CA ALA A 20 -8.02 -5.65 -2.61
C ALA A 20 -6.50 -5.50 -2.35
N MET A 21 -6.01 -4.50 -1.61
CA MET A 21 -4.58 -4.47 -1.24
C MET A 21 -4.30 -5.36 -0.02
N SER A 22 -4.28 -6.68 -0.23
CA SER A 22 -3.66 -7.59 0.75
C SER A 22 -2.21 -7.15 0.98
N LEU A 23 -1.74 -7.23 2.22
CA LEU A 23 -0.33 -7.02 2.56
C LEU A 23 0.61 -7.77 1.62
N VAL A 24 0.23 -8.99 1.20
CA VAL A 24 1.01 -9.80 0.27
C VAL A 24 1.20 -9.09 -1.07
N LYS A 25 0.17 -8.40 -1.56
CA LYS A 25 0.20 -7.63 -2.80
C LYS A 25 1.06 -6.39 -2.67
N ILE A 26 0.91 -5.64 -1.57
CA ILE A 26 1.78 -4.49 -1.23
C ILE A 26 3.24 -4.95 -1.20
N TYR A 27 3.51 -6.03 -0.47
CA TYR A 27 4.84 -6.57 -0.31
C TYR A 27 5.46 -6.98 -1.65
N LEU A 28 4.72 -7.72 -2.48
CA LEU A 28 5.23 -8.18 -3.77
C LEU A 28 5.52 -6.97 -4.68
N ASP A 29 4.59 -6.03 -4.76
CA ASP A 29 4.75 -4.83 -5.59
C ASP A 29 5.96 -4.00 -5.15
N ALA A 30 6.10 -3.78 -3.84
CA ALA A 30 7.19 -3.02 -3.27
C ALA A 30 8.56 -3.69 -3.46
N VAL A 31 8.64 -5.02 -3.37
CA VAL A 31 9.88 -5.76 -3.63
C VAL A 31 10.22 -5.79 -5.11
N THR A 32 9.23 -5.94 -6.00
CA THR A 32 9.43 -5.98 -7.45
C THR A 32 9.89 -4.63 -8.00
N HIS A 33 9.25 -3.55 -7.56
CA HIS A 33 9.56 -2.20 -8.04
C HIS A 33 10.59 -1.48 -7.17
N GLN A 34 10.98 -2.06 -6.04
CA GLN A 34 11.87 -1.45 -5.04
C GLN A 34 11.34 -0.09 -4.54
N VAL A 35 10.03 0.13 -4.63
CA VAL A 35 9.35 1.36 -4.23
C VAL A 35 8.03 1.02 -3.54
N ILE A 36 7.78 1.64 -2.39
CA ILE A 36 6.52 1.58 -1.67
C ILE A 36 5.89 2.97 -1.58
N THR A 37 4.57 3.07 -1.71
CA THR A 37 3.89 4.36 -1.61
C THR A 37 3.54 4.75 -0.19
N ASN A 38 3.34 6.05 0.03
CA ASN A 38 2.83 6.54 1.32
C ASN A 38 1.43 5.98 1.65
N GLU A 39 0.60 5.73 0.63
CA GLU A 39 -0.73 5.15 0.80
C GLU A 39 -0.63 3.69 1.29
N GLU A 40 0.30 2.93 0.72
CA GLU A 40 0.58 1.57 1.17
C GLU A 40 1.15 1.54 2.57
N LEU A 41 2.08 2.43 2.90
CA LEU A 41 2.59 2.56 4.27
C LEU A 41 1.49 2.95 5.26
N ALA A 42 0.60 3.87 4.87
CA ALA A 42 -0.55 4.24 5.69
C ALA A 42 -1.50 3.06 5.88
N TYR A 43 -1.75 2.27 4.82
CA TYR A 43 -2.54 1.05 4.91
C TYR A 43 -1.90 0.04 5.87
N LEU A 44 -0.59 -0.19 5.74
CA LEU A 44 0.17 -1.09 6.61
C LEU A 44 0.09 -0.68 8.07
N ALA A 45 0.34 0.60 8.35
CA ALA A 45 0.29 1.16 9.71
C ALA A 45 -1.13 1.12 10.29
N GLY A 46 -2.16 1.35 9.47
CA GLY A 46 -3.56 1.36 9.90
C GLY A 46 -4.19 -0.03 10.07
N HIS A 47 -3.59 -1.08 9.50
CA HIS A 47 -4.15 -2.45 9.51
C HIS A 47 -3.28 -3.47 10.27
N GLN A 48 -2.23 -3.05 10.99
CA GLN A 48 -1.36 -3.99 11.74
C GLN A 48 -2.11 -4.85 12.75
N ASP A 49 -3.15 -4.32 13.41
CA ASP A 49 -3.94 -5.06 14.40
C ASP A 49 -4.80 -6.18 13.80
N CYS A 50 -5.05 -6.13 12.48
CA CYS A 50 -5.82 -7.12 11.74
C CYS A 50 -4.94 -8.20 11.09
N PHE A 51 -3.62 -8.07 11.17
CA PHE A 51 -2.70 -8.96 10.47
C PHE A 51 -2.50 -10.29 11.18
N ASP A 52 -2.53 -11.37 10.39
CA ASP A 52 -2.15 -12.68 10.87
C ASP A 52 -0.65 -12.76 11.18
N ARG A 53 -0.22 -13.80 11.91
CA ARG A 53 1.20 -14.01 12.26
C ARG A 53 2.14 -14.01 11.04
N THR A 54 1.66 -14.47 9.88
CA THR A 54 2.42 -14.44 8.62
C THR A 54 2.54 -13.02 8.07
N GLU A 55 1.47 -12.25 8.17
CA GLU A 55 1.40 -10.88 7.71
C GLU A 55 2.25 -9.94 8.60
N LEU A 56 2.24 -10.14 9.92
CA LEU A 56 3.15 -9.43 10.82
C LEU A 56 4.63 -9.68 10.48
N LYS A 57 4.98 -10.88 10.02
CA LYS A 57 6.36 -11.15 9.54
C LYS A 57 6.67 -10.48 8.22
N LEU A 58 5.70 -10.43 7.30
CA LEU A 58 5.85 -9.78 6.00
C LEU A 58 6.00 -8.27 6.14
N SER A 59 5.17 -7.63 6.98
CA SER A 59 5.26 -6.19 7.28
C SER A 59 6.60 -5.84 7.94
N ALA A 60 7.03 -6.59 8.96
CA ALA A 60 8.35 -6.39 9.58
C ALA A 60 9.51 -6.58 8.58
N ARG A 61 9.39 -7.55 7.66
CA ARG A 61 10.38 -7.73 6.59
C ARG A 61 10.38 -6.57 5.60
N LEU A 62 9.21 -6.04 5.28
CA LEU A 62 9.06 -4.89 4.40
C LEU A 62 9.70 -3.64 5.02
N GLU A 63 9.44 -3.37 6.30
CA GLU A 63 10.11 -2.31 7.05
C GLU A 63 11.64 -2.48 7.06
N SER A 64 12.13 -3.71 7.24
CA SER A 64 13.56 -3.99 7.20
C SER A 64 14.18 -3.65 5.83
N LEU A 65 13.48 -3.98 4.74
CA LEU A 65 13.92 -3.65 3.37
C LEU A 65 13.90 -2.13 3.10
N ILE A 66 12.96 -1.41 3.71
CA ILE A 66 12.91 0.05 3.63
C ILE A 66 14.07 0.65 4.42
N ASN A 67 14.30 0.19 5.66
CA ASN A 67 15.39 0.65 6.52
C ASN A 67 16.78 0.32 5.95
N SER A 68 16.93 -0.80 5.24
CA SER A 68 18.18 -1.14 4.55
C SER A 68 18.41 -0.33 3.27
N GLY A 69 17.44 0.51 2.85
CA GLY A 69 17.49 1.26 1.61
C GLY A 69 17.30 0.41 0.35
N THR A 70 16.81 -0.82 0.50
CA THR A 70 16.49 -1.71 -0.63
C THR A 70 15.16 -1.34 -1.28
N ILE A 71 14.21 -0.86 -0.49
CA ILE A 71 12.94 -0.29 -0.95
C ILE A 71 12.92 1.19 -0.57
N SER A 72 12.60 2.05 -1.52
CA SER A 72 12.46 3.48 -1.28
C SER A 72 11.00 3.88 -1.10
N ILE A 73 10.75 4.90 -0.28
CA ILE A 73 9.41 5.49 -0.17
C ILE A 73 9.25 6.50 -1.31
N GLY A 74 8.26 6.30 -2.17
CA GLY A 74 8.07 7.12 -3.37
C GLY A 74 6.64 7.13 -3.89
N SER A 75 6.41 7.92 -4.93
CA SER A 75 5.17 7.88 -5.71
C SER A 75 5.42 7.07 -6.98
N ARG A 76 4.55 6.11 -7.27
CA ARG A 76 4.54 5.35 -8.53
C ARG A 76 3.39 5.81 -9.42
#